data_AF-A0A9Q3KBN1-F1
#
_entry.id   AF-A0A9Q3KBN1-F1
#
_cell.length_a   1.000
_cell.length_b   1.000
_cell.length_c   1.000
_cell.angle_alpha   90.00
_cell.angle_beta   90.00
_cell.angle_gamma   90.00
#
_symmetry.space_group_name_H-M   'P 1'
#
loop_
_entity.id
_entity.type
_entity.pdbx_description
1 polymer ?
#
loop_
_entity_poly.entity_id
_entity_poly.type
_entity_poly.pdbx_seq_one_letter_code
_entity_poly.pdbx_strand_id
1 'polypeptide(L)'
;MWLYLTCGISKVNCQRARDMLLQLIQLLLTENGFAKMTTSNIPHDLQTITKRLKINFPLERITCCPECYSLYDVEVAPENYTYQPTINSTICGAELFAQAKFKPLPSIKFTTTKNKSRSASQKFGQIWPSGQPRLQVPHSTLVLKPVRGWLEWFINVPGVEEAIDQWASKISSQSTTVITDISQSQVWREVFNNTTAHTHLELRFSLFIDLFNPRGNKVLGKQVSMGLMALNCLNLLPRLQFQKAYTCLAGVIPAPKQPDMVTINHVLQPLISQLLELNQGFEITTPMYPHGHQISVILVSLLGDIVANHKVSGFMSHFAKRFCSWCEITDDE
;
A
#
# COMPACT_ATOMS: atom_id res chain seq x y z
N MET A 1 -10.12 -13.79 12.08
CA MET A 1 -9.30 -13.27 10.96
C MET A 1 -9.96 -13.56 9.62
N TRP A 2 -10.32 -14.81 9.33
CA TRP A 2 -11.05 -15.19 8.11
C TRP A 2 -12.26 -14.29 7.83
N LEU A 3 -13.24 -14.20 8.75
CA LEU A 3 -14.42 -13.33 8.61
C LEU A 3 -14.10 -11.85 8.27
N TYR A 4 -12.98 -11.32 8.76
CA TYR A 4 -12.55 -9.95 8.47
C TYR A 4 -11.95 -9.84 7.06
N LEU A 5 -11.09 -10.79 6.69
CA LEU A 5 -10.33 -10.77 5.43
C LEU A 5 -11.15 -11.24 4.23
N THR A 6 -11.97 -12.27 4.38
CA THR A 6 -12.72 -12.90 3.28
C THR A 6 -14.16 -12.37 3.20
N CYS A 7 -14.78 -12.09 4.34
CA CYS A 7 -16.19 -11.68 4.39
C CYS A 7 -16.39 -10.17 4.63
N GLY A 8 -15.31 -9.39 4.79
CA GLY A 8 -15.38 -7.94 4.99
C GLY A 8 -16.07 -7.50 6.29
N ILE A 9 -16.24 -8.41 7.25
CA ILE A 9 -16.96 -8.13 8.50
C ILE A 9 -16.12 -7.23 9.39
N SER A 10 -16.73 -6.20 9.99
CA SER A 10 -16.02 -5.26 10.87
C SER A 10 -15.28 -5.97 12.01
N LYS A 11 -14.16 -5.39 12.49
CA LYS A 11 -13.37 -5.97 13.60
C LYS A 11 -14.22 -6.23 14.85
N VAL A 12 -15.12 -5.31 15.17
CA VAL A 12 -16.03 -5.43 16.33
C VAL A 12 -16.98 -6.62 16.15
N ASN A 13 -17.53 -6.82 14.95
CA ASN A 13 -18.42 -7.94 14.67
C ASN A 13 -17.67 -9.27 14.61
N CYS A 14 -16.42 -9.28 14.12
CA CYS A 14 -15.55 -10.45 14.21
C CYS A 14 -15.23 -10.84 15.66
N GLN A 15 -15.01 -9.86 16.54
CA GLN A 15 -14.81 -10.10 17.97
C GLN A 15 -16.07 -10.69 18.61
N ARG A 16 -17.25 -10.12 18.33
CA ARG A 16 -18.54 -10.65 18.79
C ARG A 16 -18.77 -12.09 18.34
N ALA A 17 -18.55 -12.39 17.06
CA ALA A 17 -18.72 -13.74 16.52
C ALA A 17 -17.79 -14.76 17.19
N ARG A 18 -16.52 -14.39 17.42
CA ARG A 18 -15.58 -15.22 18.20
C ARG A 18 -16.12 -15.45 19.62
N ASP A 19 -16.54 -14.40 20.32
CA ASP A 19 -16.96 -14.51 21.72
C ASP A 19 -18.20 -15.39 21.85
N MET A 20 -19.16 -15.31 20.91
CA MET A 20 -20.31 -16.20 20.85
C MET A 20 -19.90 -17.66 20.61
N LEU A 21 -18.99 -17.92 19.66
CA LEU A 21 -18.49 -19.27 19.40
C LEU A 21 -17.78 -19.86 20.62
N LEU A 22 -16.95 -19.07 21.31
CA LEU A 22 -16.27 -19.53 22.53
C LEU A 22 -17.25 -19.83 23.65
N GLN A 23 -18.30 -19.02 23.81
CA GLN A 23 -19.37 -19.31 24.78
C GLN A 23 -20.12 -20.58 24.43
N LEU A 24 -20.46 -20.80 23.15
CA LEU A 24 -21.14 -22.00 22.70
C LEU A 24 -20.30 -23.26 22.96
N ILE A 25 -19.01 -23.23 22.59
CA ILE A 25 -18.06 -24.31 22.87
C ILE A 25 -17.98 -24.57 24.38
N GLN A 26 -17.93 -23.51 25.18
CA GLN A 26 -17.84 -23.62 26.63
C GLN A 26 -19.11 -24.25 27.24
N LEU A 27 -20.30 -23.92 26.72
CA LEU A 27 -21.56 -24.55 27.13
C LEU A 27 -21.56 -26.04 26.79
N LEU A 28 -21.22 -26.39 25.54
CA LEU A 28 -21.17 -27.78 25.07
C LEU A 28 -20.16 -28.62 25.86
N LEU A 29 -18.99 -28.07 26.20
CA LEU A 29 -18.00 -28.77 27.02
C LEU A 29 -18.50 -29.01 28.46
N THR A 30 -19.22 -28.04 29.03
CA THR A 30 -19.74 -28.13 30.40
C THR A 30 -20.89 -29.14 30.48
N GLU A 31 -21.79 -29.16 29.50
CA GLU A 31 -22.89 -30.14 29.42
C GLU A 31 -22.39 -31.58 29.31
N ASN A 32 -21.24 -31.79 28.65
CA ASN A 32 -20.63 -33.10 28.48
C ASN A 32 -19.61 -33.46 29.58
N GLY A 33 -19.54 -32.70 30.68
CA GLY A 33 -18.68 -33.00 31.82
C GLY A 33 -17.17 -32.78 31.60
N PHE A 34 -16.78 -32.09 30.52
CA PHE A 34 -15.39 -31.75 30.25
C PHE A 34 -14.95 -30.50 31.03
N ALA A 35 -13.66 -30.42 31.35
CA ALA A 35 -13.06 -29.26 32.00
C ALA A 35 -13.23 -27.99 31.16
N LYS A 36 -13.37 -26.83 31.83
CA LYS A 36 -13.44 -25.52 31.15
C LYS A 36 -12.23 -25.33 30.24
N MET A 37 -12.48 -24.85 29.02
CA MET A 37 -11.41 -24.53 28.10
C MET A 37 -10.74 -23.22 28.53
N THR A 38 -9.41 -23.21 28.64
CA THR A 38 -8.64 -21.98 28.89
C THR A 38 -8.57 -21.14 27.62
N THR A 39 -9.38 -20.08 27.57
CA THR A 39 -9.43 -19.13 26.44
C THR A 39 -8.30 -18.09 26.46
N SER A 40 -7.46 -18.06 27.51
CA SER A 40 -6.35 -17.12 27.68
C SER A 40 -5.34 -17.16 26.53
N ASN A 41 -5.23 -18.29 25.84
CA ASN A 41 -4.33 -18.45 24.71
C ASN A 41 -4.91 -18.00 23.37
N ILE A 42 -6.19 -17.61 23.28
CA ILE A 42 -6.80 -17.22 22.02
C ILE A 42 -6.58 -15.72 21.78
N PRO A 43 -5.93 -15.32 20.67
CA PRO A 43 -5.71 -13.92 20.37
C PRO A 43 -7.00 -13.11 20.26
N HIS A 44 -7.10 -12.02 21.01
CA HIS A 44 -8.26 -11.14 20.92
C HIS A 44 -8.16 -10.06 19.83
N ASP A 45 -6.94 -9.79 19.40
CA ASP A 45 -6.59 -8.72 18.46
C ASP A 45 -5.96 -9.28 17.18
N LEU A 46 -6.28 -8.64 16.06
CA LEU A 46 -5.80 -9.03 14.74
C LEU A 46 -4.27 -8.92 14.65
N GLN A 47 -3.64 -7.91 15.26
CA GLN A 47 -2.17 -7.80 15.24
C GLN A 47 -1.51 -8.96 15.97
N THR A 48 -2.11 -9.43 17.06
CA THR A 48 -1.62 -10.62 17.78
C THR A 48 -1.73 -11.87 16.90
N ILE A 49 -2.82 -12.03 16.14
CA ILE A 49 -2.98 -13.13 15.17
C ILE A 49 -1.91 -13.02 14.09
N THR A 50 -1.78 -11.87 13.46
CA THR A 50 -0.81 -11.61 12.39
C THR A 50 0.63 -11.87 12.85
N LYS A 51 0.99 -11.42 14.06
CA LYS A 51 2.30 -11.66 14.68
C LYS A 51 2.53 -13.15 14.95
N ARG A 52 1.54 -13.88 15.49
CA ARG A 52 1.64 -15.33 15.75
C ARG A 52 1.74 -16.15 14.47
N LEU A 53 1.00 -15.75 13.45
CA LEU A 53 1.02 -16.39 12.12
C LEU A 53 2.22 -15.95 11.27
N LYS A 54 3.05 -15.03 11.77
CA LYS A 54 4.17 -14.42 11.05
C LYS A 54 3.75 -13.81 9.70
N ILE A 55 2.51 -13.36 9.57
CA ILE A 55 1.98 -12.65 8.40
C ILE A 55 2.33 -11.15 8.51
N ASN A 56 3.56 -10.83 8.92
CA ASN A 56 4.00 -9.45 9.01
C ASN A 56 4.52 -9.02 7.64
N PHE A 57 3.75 -8.19 6.96
CA PHE A 57 4.27 -7.43 5.82
C PHE A 57 5.02 -6.23 6.37
N PRO A 58 6.34 -6.08 6.10
CA PRO A 58 7.04 -4.86 6.46
C PRO A 58 6.37 -3.69 5.75
N LEU A 59 5.93 -2.71 6.52
CA LEU A 59 5.40 -1.45 6.02
C LEU A 59 6.32 -0.36 6.53
N GLU A 60 6.79 0.47 5.61
CA GLU A 60 7.56 1.65 5.92
C GLU A 60 6.60 2.82 6.13
N ARG A 61 6.87 3.61 7.15
CA ARG A 61 6.07 4.79 7.50
C ARG A 61 6.98 5.99 7.50
N ILE A 62 6.73 6.91 6.59
CA ILE A 62 7.51 8.13 6.44
C ILE A 62 6.64 9.30 6.87
N THR A 63 7.16 10.15 7.75
CA THR A 63 6.46 11.37 8.15
C THR A 63 6.49 12.36 7.00
N CYS A 64 5.33 12.88 6.61
CA CYS A 64 5.21 13.78 5.47
C CYS A 64 4.35 14.99 5.78
N CYS A 65 4.60 16.10 5.07
CA CYS A 65 3.89 17.34 5.34
C CYS A 65 2.43 17.18 4.94
N PRO A 66 1.45 17.56 5.79
CA PRO A 66 0.05 17.52 5.40
C PRO A 66 -0.29 18.50 4.27
N GLU A 67 0.58 19.50 4.02
CA GLU A 67 0.41 20.53 3.00
C GLU A 67 1.27 20.27 1.76
N CYS A 68 2.60 20.16 1.91
CA CYS A 68 3.54 20.07 0.80
C CYS A 68 4.10 18.67 0.52
N TYR A 69 3.71 17.66 1.30
CA TYR A 69 4.20 16.27 1.21
C TYR A 69 5.71 16.05 1.31
N SER A 70 6.50 17.05 1.71
CA SER A 70 7.93 16.85 1.96
C SER A 70 8.15 15.77 3.02
N LEU A 71 9.11 14.88 2.75
CA LEU A 71 9.34 13.65 3.50
C LEU A 71 10.51 13.79 4.48
N TYR A 72 10.33 13.29 5.69
CA TYR A 72 11.35 13.31 6.74
C TYR A 72 11.38 11.96 7.45
N ASP A 73 12.59 11.56 7.86
CA ASP A 73 12.74 10.54 8.88
C ASP A 73 12.09 11.07 10.18
N VAL A 74 11.31 10.22 10.84
CA VAL A 74 10.65 10.56 12.11
C VAL A 74 11.68 10.98 13.17
N GLU A 75 12.89 10.41 13.13
CA GLU A 75 13.94 10.67 14.12
C GLU A 75 14.61 12.03 13.93
N VAL A 76 14.67 12.51 12.69
CA VAL A 76 15.40 13.74 12.30
C VAL A 76 14.44 14.86 11.86
N ALA A 77 13.13 14.62 11.94
CA ALA A 77 12.12 15.59 11.54
C ALA A 77 12.20 16.86 12.41
N PRO A 78 12.22 18.06 11.80
CA PRO A 78 12.13 19.32 12.53
C PRO A 78 10.75 19.48 13.21
N GLU A 79 10.54 20.53 14.00
CA GLU A 79 9.20 20.81 14.57
C GLU A 79 8.25 21.41 13.51
N ASN A 80 8.79 22.22 12.60
CA ASN A 80 8.07 22.90 11.51
C ASN A 80 8.73 22.64 10.14
N TYR A 81 7.91 22.60 9.08
CA TYR A 81 8.41 22.40 7.71
C TYR A 81 9.08 23.63 7.10
N THR A 82 10.20 23.39 6.39
CA THR A 82 11.01 24.43 5.72
C THR A 82 10.94 24.40 4.20
N TYR A 83 10.10 23.54 3.61
CA TYR A 83 10.00 23.43 2.15
C TYR A 83 9.53 24.73 1.51
N GLN A 84 10.24 25.13 0.46
CA GLN A 84 10.02 26.33 -0.33
C GLN A 84 10.15 25.96 -1.82
N PRO A 85 9.04 25.87 -2.58
CA PRO A 85 9.06 25.44 -3.99
C PRO A 85 10.00 26.24 -4.88
N THR A 86 10.07 27.55 -4.67
CA THR A 86 10.95 28.50 -5.38
C THR A 86 11.47 29.54 -4.40
N ILE A 87 12.60 30.20 -4.72
CA ILE A 87 13.22 31.22 -3.85
C ILE A 87 12.28 32.37 -3.46
N ASN A 88 11.24 32.63 -4.27
CA ASN A 88 10.26 33.68 -4.07
C ASN A 88 8.95 33.19 -3.41
N SER A 89 8.78 31.89 -3.20
CA SER A 89 7.57 31.32 -2.60
C SER A 89 7.61 31.36 -1.07
N THR A 90 6.45 31.35 -0.43
CA THR A 90 6.35 31.27 1.03
C THR A 90 6.71 29.86 1.53
N ILE A 91 7.45 29.80 2.64
CA ILE A 91 7.80 28.54 3.30
C ILE A 91 6.54 27.88 3.88
N CYS A 92 6.43 26.56 3.73
CA CYS A 92 5.23 25.79 4.08
C CYS A 92 4.82 25.86 5.57
N GLY A 93 5.76 26.02 6.51
CA GLY A 93 5.49 26.41 7.91
C GLY A 93 4.56 25.52 8.75
N ALA A 94 4.06 24.41 8.20
CA ALA A 94 3.07 23.56 8.84
C ALA A 94 3.67 22.77 10.01
N GLU A 95 2.86 22.50 11.03
CA GLU A 95 3.24 21.67 12.17
C GLU A 95 3.32 20.19 11.79
N LEU A 96 4.43 19.55 12.16
CA LEU A 96 4.73 18.14 11.86
C LEU A 96 3.96 17.16 12.75
N PHE A 97 3.78 17.53 14.01
CA PHE A 97 3.31 16.64 15.05
C PHE A 97 2.11 17.21 15.80
N ALA A 98 1.11 16.36 16.03
CA ALA A 98 -0.02 16.68 16.89
C ALA A 98 0.18 16.05 18.26
N GLN A 99 -0.37 16.65 19.33
CA GLN A 99 -0.54 15.92 20.58
C GLN A 99 -1.45 14.71 20.37
N ALA A 100 -1.00 13.55 20.86
CA ALA A 100 -1.72 12.29 20.79
C ALA A 100 -3.04 12.41 21.56
N LYS A 101 -4.16 12.44 20.83
CA LYS A 101 -5.49 12.41 21.42
C LYS A 101 -5.85 10.97 21.81
N PHE A 102 -5.60 10.61 23.07
CA PHE A 102 -6.04 9.34 23.62
C PHE A 102 -7.57 9.39 23.83
N LYS A 103 -8.33 8.72 22.97
CA LYS A 103 -9.74 8.42 23.32
C LYS A 103 -9.71 7.35 24.41
N PRO A 104 -10.26 7.59 25.61
CA PRO A 104 -10.46 6.51 26.56
C PRO A 104 -11.28 5.43 25.87
N LEU A 105 -10.84 4.17 25.97
CA LEU A 105 -11.66 3.03 25.59
C LEU A 105 -13.03 3.20 26.27
N PRO A 106 -14.16 2.94 25.56
CA PRO A 106 -15.46 3.02 26.19
C PRO A 106 -15.43 2.13 27.42
N SER A 107 -15.54 2.76 28.59
CA SER A 107 -15.61 2.06 29.86
C SER A 107 -16.83 1.16 29.78
N ILE A 108 -16.62 -0.15 29.70
CA ILE A 108 -17.70 -1.10 29.92
C ILE A 108 -18.18 -0.82 31.35
N LYS A 109 -19.33 -0.16 31.48
CA LYS A 109 -19.98 0.02 32.77
C LYS A 109 -20.48 -1.35 33.21
N PHE A 110 -19.62 -2.12 33.88
CA PHE A 110 -20.09 -3.22 34.69
C PHE A 110 -20.79 -2.61 35.90
N THR A 111 -22.12 -2.70 35.91
CA THR A 111 -22.92 -2.45 37.10
C THR A 111 -22.71 -3.61 38.07
N THR A 112 -21.68 -3.52 38.89
CA THR A 112 -21.59 -4.28 40.14
C THR A 112 -20.81 -3.47 41.17
N THR A 113 -21.54 -3.04 42.20
CA THR A 113 -21.14 -2.82 43.60
C THR A 113 -19.71 -2.36 43.90
N LYS A 114 -19.65 -1.13 44.44
CA LYS A 114 -18.60 -0.53 45.29
C LYS A 114 -17.41 -1.45 45.61
N ASN A 115 -16.31 -1.25 44.90
CA ASN A 115 -14.98 -1.30 45.51
C ASN A 115 -14.02 -0.38 44.73
N LYS A 116 -13.46 0.58 45.45
CA LYS A 116 -12.44 1.52 44.96
C LYS A 116 -11.14 0.75 44.77
N SER A 117 -10.77 0.44 43.53
CA SER A 117 -9.39 0.18 43.17
C SER A 117 -9.00 1.11 42.02
N ARG A 118 -8.07 2.04 42.31
CA ARG A 118 -7.41 2.87 41.30
C ARG A 118 -6.62 1.97 40.35
N SER A 119 -7.21 1.54 39.25
CA SER A 119 -6.46 0.94 38.15
C SER A 119 -5.87 2.07 37.30
N ALA A 120 -4.57 2.30 37.43
CA ALA A 120 -3.81 3.13 36.52
C ALA A 120 -4.02 2.62 35.09
N SER A 121 -4.70 3.39 34.26
CA SER A 121 -4.85 3.13 32.83
C SER A 121 -3.44 3.08 32.23
N GLN A 122 -3.01 1.87 31.87
CA GLN A 122 -1.70 1.62 31.26
C GLN A 122 -1.65 2.34 29.91
N LYS A 123 -0.89 3.44 29.88
CA LYS A 123 -0.68 4.28 28.70
C LYS A 123 0.20 3.52 27.72
N PHE A 124 -0.39 2.96 26.66
CA PHE A 124 0.39 2.45 25.53
C PHE A 124 0.81 3.64 24.65
N GLY A 125 1.88 4.32 25.06
CA GLY A 125 2.69 5.13 24.14
C GLY A 125 3.62 4.20 23.36
N GLN A 126 3.84 4.48 22.07
CA GLN A 126 4.96 3.86 21.35
C GLN A 126 6.25 4.31 22.05
N ILE A 127 7.05 3.34 22.52
CA ILE A 127 8.36 3.59 23.11
C ILE A 127 9.35 3.66 21.95
N TRP A 128 9.98 4.81 21.75
CA TRP A 128 11.04 5.01 20.77
C TRP A 128 12.42 4.71 21.40
N PRO A 129 13.46 4.39 20.60
CA PRO A 129 14.78 3.97 21.09
C PRO A 129 15.49 4.99 22.00
N SER A 130 15.10 6.27 21.94
CA SER A 130 15.62 7.36 22.77
C SER A 130 15.10 7.36 24.22
N GLY A 131 14.22 6.43 24.59
CA GLY A 131 13.75 6.26 25.97
C GLY A 131 12.80 7.35 26.49
N GLN A 132 12.50 8.39 25.70
CA GLN A 132 11.55 9.44 26.07
C GLN A 132 10.18 9.20 25.42
N PRO A 133 9.09 9.11 26.22
CA PRO A 133 7.75 9.01 25.67
C PRO A 133 7.31 10.36 25.10
N ARG A 134 7.40 10.54 23.77
CA ARG A 134 6.70 11.66 23.13
C ARG A 134 5.20 11.38 23.10
N LEU A 135 4.42 12.25 23.72
CA LEU A 135 2.94 12.29 23.62
C LEU A 135 2.47 12.87 22.29
N GLN A 136 3.26 12.74 21.22
CA GLN A 136 3.03 13.38 19.93
C GLN A 136 3.03 12.32 18.83
N VAL A 137 2.17 12.51 17.84
CA VAL A 137 2.05 11.64 16.66
C VAL A 137 2.17 12.48 15.39
N PRO A 138 2.76 11.95 14.30
CA PRO A 138 2.80 12.66 13.03
C PRO A 138 1.40 13.06 12.57
N HIS A 139 1.24 14.28 12.04
CA HIS A 139 -0.02 14.72 11.45
C HIS A 139 -0.40 13.91 10.21
N SER A 140 0.61 13.51 9.43
CA SER A 140 0.44 12.79 8.18
C SER A 140 1.58 11.80 7.98
N THR A 141 1.26 10.65 7.40
CA THR A 141 2.22 9.54 7.24
C THR A 141 2.00 8.87 5.91
N LEU A 142 3.01 8.96 5.03
CA LEU A 142 3.10 8.15 3.83
C LEU A 142 3.41 6.71 4.25
N VAL A 143 2.60 5.77 3.76
CA VAL A 143 2.83 4.34 4.00
C VAL A 143 3.33 3.72 2.72
N LEU A 144 4.45 3.03 2.79
CA LEU A 144 5.05 2.33 1.66
C LEU A 144 5.22 0.86 1.99
N LYS A 145 5.18 0.04 0.95
CA LYS A 145 5.56 -1.37 1.03
C LYS A 145 6.88 -1.54 0.29
N PRO A 146 7.92 -2.12 0.91
CA PRO A 146 9.17 -2.42 0.22
C PRO A 146 8.90 -3.32 -0.99
N VAL A 147 9.17 -2.80 -2.19
CA VAL A 147 8.87 -3.50 -3.44
C VAL A 147 9.74 -4.74 -3.58
N ARG A 148 11.01 -4.67 -3.19
CA ARG A 148 11.94 -5.82 -3.19
C ARG A 148 11.41 -7.00 -2.39
N GLY A 149 11.04 -6.78 -1.12
CA GLY A 149 10.52 -7.84 -0.26
C GLY A 149 9.19 -8.40 -0.77
N TRP A 150 8.39 -7.60 -1.48
CA TRP A 150 7.20 -8.10 -2.16
C TRP A 150 7.55 -8.94 -3.40
N LEU A 151 8.53 -8.54 -4.21
CA LEU A 151 9.01 -9.31 -5.37
C LEU A 151 9.56 -10.66 -4.94
N GLU A 152 10.31 -10.69 -3.83
CA GLU A 152 10.84 -11.91 -3.23
C GLU A 152 9.75 -12.93 -2.92
N TRP A 153 8.65 -12.46 -2.35
CA TRP A 153 7.47 -13.27 -2.15
C TRP A 153 6.76 -13.61 -3.47
N PHE A 154 6.54 -12.63 -4.34
CA PHE A 154 5.72 -12.73 -5.54
C PHE A 154 6.23 -13.79 -6.51
N ILE A 155 7.53 -13.79 -6.81
CA ILE A 155 8.11 -14.76 -7.75
C ILE A 155 8.09 -16.19 -7.19
N ASN A 156 8.13 -16.33 -5.86
CA ASN A 156 8.06 -17.62 -5.17
C ASN A 156 6.62 -18.14 -4.99
N VAL A 157 5.59 -17.40 -5.46
CA VAL A 157 4.21 -17.90 -5.45
C VAL A 157 4.07 -19.00 -6.51
N PRO A 158 3.56 -20.20 -6.15
CA PRO A 158 3.39 -21.29 -7.10
C PRO A 158 2.57 -20.87 -8.34
N GLY A 159 3.07 -21.18 -9.53
CA GLY A 159 2.41 -20.86 -10.80
C GLY A 159 2.77 -19.49 -11.39
N VAL A 160 3.49 -18.62 -10.67
CA VAL A 160 3.86 -17.29 -11.17
C VAL A 160 4.93 -17.38 -12.25
N GLU A 161 6.04 -18.08 -11.99
CA GLU A 161 7.10 -18.27 -12.98
C GLU A 161 6.58 -19.00 -14.23
N GLU A 162 5.77 -20.05 -14.05
CA GLU A 162 5.14 -20.78 -15.16
C GLU A 162 4.22 -19.88 -15.99
N ALA A 163 3.45 -19.00 -15.34
CA ALA A 163 2.57 -18.07 -16.04
C ALA A 163 3.35 -17.01 -16.82
N ILE A 164 4.51 -16.57 -16.31
CA ILE A 164 5.41 -15.65 -17.00
C ILE A 164 5.98 -16.32 -18.26
N ASP A 165 6.53 -17.53 -18.13
CA ASP A 165 7.12 -18.28 -19.26
C ASP A 165 6.07 -18.64 -20.33
N GLN A 166 4.87 -19.04 -19.90
CA GLN A 166 3.75 -19.30 -20.81
C GLN A 166 3.37 -18.04 -21.60
N TRP A 167 3.34 -16.87 -20.95
CA TRP A 167 2.98 -15.64 -21.62
C TRP A 167 4.07 -15.17 -22.58
N ALA A 168 5.34 -15.25 -22.17
CA ALA A 168 6.48 -14.97 -23.04
C ALA A 168 6.45 -15.84 -24.30
N SER A 169 6.29 -17.16 -24.14
CA SER A 169 6.20 -18.12 -25.26
C SER A 169 5.04 -17.80 -26.22
N LYS A 170 3.90 -17.34 -25.68
CA LYS A 170 2.73 -16.97 -26.49
C LYS A 170 2.97 -15.69 -27.29
N ILE A 171 3.61 -14.67 -26.71
CA ILE A 171 3.95 -13.43 -27.41
C ILE A 171 4.93 -13.73 -28.56
N SER A 172 5.92 -14.59 -28.35
CA SER A 172 6.92 -14.95 -29.36
C SER A 172 6.35 -15.75 -30.53
N SER A 173 5.28 -16.52 -30.32
CA SER A 173 4.72 -17.43 -31.33
C SER A 173 3.54 -16.88 -32.13
N GLN A 174 2.92 -15.77 -31.72
CA GLN A 174 1.73 -15.23 -32.39
C GLN A 174 2.08 -14.21 -33.49
N SER A 175 1.57 -14.44 -34.71
CA SER A 175 1.50 -13.41 -35.76
C SER A 175 0.37 -12.42 -35.44
N THR A 176 0.69 -11.13 -35.34
CA THR A 176 -0.20 -10.08 -34.81
C THR A 176 -1.27 -9.61 -35.80
N THR A 177 -2.38 -10.33 -35.89
CA THR A 177 -3.62 -9.84 -36.51
C THR A 177 -4.62 -9.28 -35.49
N VAL A 178 -4.60 -9.75 -34.24
CA VAL A 178 -5.45 -9.23 -33.15
C VAL A 178 -4.62 -9.00 -31.90
N ILE A 179 -4.63 -7.76 -31.40
CA ILE A 179 -3.95 -7.36 -30.16
C ILE A 179 -5.00 -7.36 -29.04
N THR A 180 -4.75 -8.15 -28.01
CA THR A 180 -5.62 -8.26 -26.81
C THR A 180 -4.95 -7.76 -25.54
N ASP A 181 -3.64 -7.56 -25.58
CA ASP A 181 -2.82 -7.11 -24.47
C ASP A 181 -1.70 -6.19 -24.99
N ILE A 182 -1.25 -5.25 -24.17
CA ILE A 182 -0.21 -4.28 -24.52
C ILE A 182 1.10 -4.95 -24.90
N SER A 183 1.41 -6.12 -24.33
CA SER A 183 2.65 -6.85 -24.60
C SER A 183 2.72 -7.45 -26.00
N GLN A 184 1.57 -7.56 -26.67
CA GLN A 184 1.47 -8.03 -28.06
C GLN A 184 1.64 -6.88 -29.06
N SER A 185 1.65 -5.62 -28.59
CA SER A 185 1.79 -4.47 -29.48
C SER A 185 3.13 -4.44 -30.21
N GLN A 186 3.17 -3.81 -31.38
CA GLN A 186 4.40 -3.62 -32.12
C GLN A 186 5.43 -2.81 -31.32
N VAL A 187 5.00 -1.71 -30.69
CA VAL A 187 5.87 -0.87 -29.87
C VAL A 187 6.49 -1.66 -28.72
N TRP A 188 5.72 -2.51 -28.03
CA TRP A 188 6.26 -3.36 -26.98
C TRP A 188 7.35 -4.28 -27.50
N ARG A 189 7.13 -4.92 -28.64
CA ARG A 189 8.13 -5.79 -29.28
C ARG A 189 9.39 -5.03 -29.68
N GLU A 190 9.26 -3.83 -30.23
CA GLU A 190 10.41 -2.99 -30.59
C GLU A 190 11.23 -2.56 -29.38
N VAL A 191 10.57 -2.23 -28.27
CA VAL A 191 11.23 -1.77 -27.04
C VAL A 191 11.83 -2.93 -26.25
N PHE A 192 11.19 -4.11 -26.25
CA PHE A 192 11.47 -5.18 -25.28
C PHE A 192 11.91 -6.52 -25.86
N ASN A 193 11.96 -6.72 -27.19
CA ASN A 193 12.41 -8.00 -27.76
C ASN A 193 13.93 -8.22 -27.70
N ASN A 194 14.72 -7.20 -27.33
CA ASN A 194 16.18 -7.29 -27.28
C ASN A 194 16.73 -7.88 -25.96
N THR A 195 15.88 -8.23 -24.98
CA THR A 195 16.34 -8.81 -23.71
C THR A 195 16.66 -10.30 -23.90
N THR A 196 17.95 -10.62 -23.95
CA THR A 196 18.50 -11.97 -24.11
C THR A 196 18.09 -12.90 -22.95
N ALA A 197 17.24 -13.87 -23.31
CA ALA A 197 17.32 -15.31 -23.02
C ALA A 197 18.07 -15.80 -21.76
N HIS A 198 17.31 -16.52 -20.93
CA HIS A 198 17.67 -17.56 -19.94
C HIS A 198 18.44 -17.19 -18.67
N THR A 199 19.28 -16.15 -18.66
CA THR A 199 20.07 -15.81 -17.45
C THR A 199 19.54 -14.62 -16.67
N HIS A 200 18.74 -13.76 -17.31
CA HIS A 200 18.22 -12.52 -16.74
C HIS A 200 16.73 -12.35 -17.06
N LEU A 201 15.91 -12.17 -16.03
CA LEU A 201 14.48 -11.91 -16.15
C LEU A 201 14.17 -10.43 -15.88
N GLU A 202 13.78 -9.72 -16.92
CA GLU A 202 13.27 -8.35 -16.80
C GLU A 202 11.76 -8.37 -16.51
N LEU A 203 11.38 -8.02 -15.29
CA LEU A 203 9.99 -7.86 -14.89
C LEU A 203 9.49 -6.45 -15.22
N ARG A 204 8.45 -6.40 -16.03
CA ARG A 204 7.77 -5.22 -16.54
C ARG A 204 6.54 -4.95 -15.70
N PHE A 205 6.42 -3.74 -15.18
CA PHE A 205 5.32 -3.35 -14.31
C PHE A 205 4.53 -2.16 -14.88
N SER A 206 3.25 -2.11 -14.52
CA SER A 206 2.45 -0.89 -14.58
C SER A 206 2.34 -0.28 -13.18
N LEU A 207 2.36 1.04 -13.10
CA LEU A 207 2.09 1.80 -11.88
C LEU A 207 0.68 2.37 -11.96
N PHE A 208 -0.20 1.91 -11.08
CA PHE A 208 -1.53 2.47 -10.89
C PHE A 208 -1.51 3.52 -9.77
N ILE A 209 -2.02 4.71 -10.05
CA ILE A 209 -2.21 5.77 -9.06
C ILE A 209 -3.63 6.32 -9.15
N ASP A 210 -4.31 6.38 -8.01
CA ASP A 210 -5.64 6.98 -7.90
C ASP A 210 -5.77 7.75 -6.58
N LEU A 211 -6.47 8.87 -6.62
CA LEU A 211 -6.67 9.82 -5.53
C LEU A 211 -8.16 9.98 -5.31
N PHE A 212 -8.68 9.31 -4.29
CA PHE A 212 -10.12 9.18 -4.06
C PHE A 212 -10.54 9.73 -2.71
N ASN A 213 -11.85 9.97 -2.55
CA ASN A 213 -12.42 10.35 -1.26
C ASN A 213 -12.86 9.11 -0.47
N PRO A 214 -12.16 8.74 0.63
CA PRO A 214 -12.48 7.53 1.39
C PRO A 214 -13.84 7.61 2.11
N ARG A 215 -14.45 8.80 2.19
CA ARG A 215 -15.79 9.01 2.79
C ARG A 215 -16.92 8.97 1.76
N GLY A 216 -16.57 8.78 0.47
CA GLY A 216 -17.49 8.86 -0.65
C GLY A 216 -17.85 10.31 -1.01
N ASN A 217 -18.33 10.49 -2.24
CA ASN A 217 -18.68 11.79 -2.79
C ASN A 217 -20.12 12.15 -2.43
N LYS A 218 -20.34 12.63 -1.20
CA LYS A 218 -21.61 13.21 -0.77
C LYS A 218 -21.56 14.73 -0.89
N VAL A 219 -22.59 15.33 -1.50
CA VAL A 219 -22.68 16.79 -1.78
C VAL A 219 -22.46 17.67 -0.54
N LEU A 220 -22.88 17.20 0.64
CA LEU A 220 -22.72 17.91 1.93
C LEU A 220 -21.64 17.28 2.85
N GLY A 221 -20.89 16.30 2.35
CA GLY A 221 -19.87 15.59 3.12
C GLY A 221 -18.52 16.32 3.12
N LYS A 222 -17.78 16.25 4.23
CA LYS A 222 -16.39 16.74 4.27
C LYS A 222 -15.56 16.02 3.20
N GLN A 223 -15.05 16.77 2.23
CA GLN A 223 -14.12 16.26 1.23
C GLN A 223 -12.76 16.00 1.89
N VAL A 224 -12.27 14.79 1.67
CA VAL A 224 -10.97 14.30 2.13
C VAL A 224 -10.43 13.52 0.94
N SER A 225 -9.17 13.68 0.59
CA SER A 225 -8.52 12.86 -0.44
C SER A 225 -7.52 11.90 0.22
N MET A 226 -7.38 10.71 -0.34
CA MET A 226 -6.38 9.70 -0.01
C MET A 226 -5.96 9.04 -1.32
N GLY A 227 -4.71 8.59 -1.41
CA GLY A 227 -4.21 7.95 -2.62
C GLY A 227 -3.78 6.51 -2.45
N LEU A 228 -3.81 5.78 -3.56
CA LEU A 228 -3.29 4.43 -3.69
C LEU A 228 -2.20 4.42 -4.76
N MET A 229 -1.09 3.73 -4.48
CA MET A 229 -0.07 3.40 -5.47
C MET A 229 0.05 1.88 -5.54
N ALA A 230 -0.16 1.31 -6.72
CA ALA A 230 -0.11 -0.13 -6.92
C ALA A 230 0.71 -0.52 -8.14
N LEU A 231 1.45 -1.63 -8.06
CA LEU A 231 2.22 -2.18 -9.17
C LEU A 231 1.60 -3.49 -9.65
N ASN A 232 1.44 -3.66 -10.96
CA ASN A 232 0.97 -4.91 -11.56
C ASN A 232 2.01 -5.45 -12.56
N CYS A 233 2.34 -6.73 -12.44
CA CYS A 233 3.32 -7.38 -13.31
C CYS A 233 2.69 -7.70 -14.68
N LEU A 234 3.23 -7.10 -15.74
CA LEU A 234 2.77 -7.23 -17.11
C LEU A 234 3.36 -8.46 -17.83
N ASN A 235 4.35 -9.13 -17.22
CA ASN A 235 4.85 -10.42 -17.70
C ASN A 235 3.86 -11.56 -17.43
N LEU A 236 2.87 -11.36 -16.55
CA LEU A 236 1.84 -12.35 -16.32
C LEU A 236 0.86 -12.43 -17.51
N LEU A 237 0.21 -13.58 -17.63
CA LEU A 237 -0.95 -13.76 -18.50
C LEU A 237 -2.00 -12.66 -18.25
N PRO A 238 -2.67 -12.11 -19.29
CA PRO A 238 -3.59 -10.97 -19.15
C PRO A 238 -4.66 -11.15 -18.06
N ARG A 239 -5.18 -12.37 -17.92
CA ARG A 239 -6.18 -12.74 -16.90
C ARG A 239 -5.67 -12.65 -15.46
N LEU A 240 -4.35 -12.62 -15.25
CA LEU A 240 -3.69 -12.62 -13.94
C LEU A 240 -3.13 -11.24 -13.55
N GLN A 241 -2.73 -10.42 -14.52
CA GLN A 241 -2.00 -9.15 -14.30
C GLN A 241 -2.66 -8.25 -13.23
N PHE A 242 -4.00 -8.11 -13.27
CA PHE A 242 -4.76 -7.22 -12.38
C PHE A 242 -5.53 -7.95 -11.27
N GLN A 243 -5.21 -9.22 -11.01
CA GLN A 243 -5.82 -9.92 -9.88
C GLN A 243 -5.22 -9.42 -8.58
N LYS A 244 -6.09 -9.19 -7.59
CA LYS A 244 -5.71 -8.71 -6.24
C LYS A 244 -4.64 -9.57 -5.57
N ALA A 245 -4.54 -10.85 -5.93
CA ALA A 245 -3.52 -11.76 -5.41
C ALA A 245 -2.10 -11.43 -5.91
N TYR A 246 -1.96 -10.81 -7.08
CA TYR A 246 -0.70 -10.49 -7.74
C TYR A 246 -0.41 -8.99 -7.83
N THR A 247 -1.33 -8.14 -7.39
CA THR A 247 -1.11 -6.68 -7.31
C THR A 247 -0.28 -6.32 -6.07
N CYS A 248 0.82 -5.61 -6.27
CA CYS A 248 1.57 -5.01 -5.18
C CYS A 248 0.91 -3.70 -4.75
N LEU A 249 0.43 -3.61 -3.51
CA LEU A 249 0.12 -2.32 -2.90
C LEU A 249 1.44 -1.63 -2.49
N ALA A 250 1.99 -0.81 -3.39
CA ALA A 250 3.29 -0.15 -3.23
C ALA A 250 3.24 1.01 -2.22
N GLY A 251 2.10 1.70 -2.11
CA GLY A 251 1.92 2.71 -1.07
C GLY A 251 0.53 3.30 -0.94
N VAL A 252 0.35 4.05 0.14
CA VAL A 252 -0.88 4.78 0.49
C VAL A 252 -0.52 6.22 0.77
N ILE A 253 -1.05 7.13 -0.05
CA ILE A 253 -0.86 8.57 0.07
C ILE A 253 -1.82 9.08 1.14
N PRO A 254 -1.33 9.78 2.17
CA PRO A 254 -2.15 10.09 3.33
C PRO A 254 -3.20 11.15 3.05
N ALA A 255 -4.29 11.04 3.81
CA ALA A 255 -5.31 12.06 3.93
C ALA A 255 -4.84 13.24 4.79
N PRO A 256 -5.44 14.44 4.66
CA PRO A 256 -6.71 14.71 3.99
C PRO A 256 -6.65 15.44 2.66
N LYS A 257 -5.48 15.92 2.25
CA LYS A 257 -5.32 16.71 1.03
C LYS A 257 -4.95 15.80 -0.13
N GLN A 258 -5.09 16.32 -1.34
CA GLN A 258 -4.56 15.66 -2.53
C GLN A 258 -3.23 16.32 -2.87
N PRO A 259 -2.18 15.58 -3.23
CA PRO A 259 -0.99 16.20 -3.83
C PRO A 259 -1.36 16.91 -5.14
N ASP A 260 -0.70 18.03 -5.38
CA ASP A 260 -0.75 18.79 -6.64
C ASP A 260 0.35 18.33 -7.61
N MET A 261 0.49 19.02 -8.74
CA MET A 261 1.46 18.70 -9.80
C MET A 261 2.92 18.78 -9.32
N VAL A 262 3.22 19.52 -8.25
CA VAL A 262 4.59 19.71 -7.75
C VAL A 262 4.85 18.72 -6.61
N THR A 263 3.94 18.67 -5.65
CA THR A 263 4.06 17.90 -4.42
C THR A 263 3.86 16.40 -4.62
N ILE A 264 3.23 15.97 -5.72
CA ILE A 264 3.16 14.55 -6.11
C ILE A 264 4.56 13.93 -6.25
N ASN A 265 5.55 14.70 -6.70
CA ASN A 265 6.93 14.21 -6.83
C ASN A 265 7.53 13.84 -5.48
N HIS A 266 7.23 14.58 -4.40
CA HIS A 266 7.69 14.20 -3.07
C HIS A 266 7.11 12.87 -2.61
N VAL A 267 5.84 12.61 -2.94
CA VAL A 267 5.15 11.37 -2.59
C VAL A 267 5.70 10.18 -3.38
N LEU A 268 6.02 10.38 -4.66
CA LEU A 268 6.52 9.34 -5.55
C LEU A 268 8.00 9.03 -5.36
N GLN A 269 8.79 10.00 -4.91
CA GLN A 269 10.25 9.89 -4.85
C GLN A 269 10.74 8.59 -4.17
N PRO A 270 10.20 8.15 -3.02
CA PRO A 270 10.68 6.91 -2.39
C PRO A 270 10.41 5.66 -3.23
N LEU A 271 9.23 5.61 -3.88
CA LEU A 271 8.89 4.49 -4.76
C LEU A 271 9.76 4.50 -6.01
N ILE A 272 9.99 5.68 -6.60
CA ILE A 272 10.87 5.83 -7.76
C ILE A 272 12.30 5.40 -7.40
N SER A 273 12.82 5.78 -6.23
CA SER A 273 14.14 5.32 -5.76
C SER A 273 14.23 3.81 -5.67
N GLN A 274 13.22 3.13 -5.10
CA GLN A 274 13.18 1.67 -5.08
C GLN A 274 13.15 1.07 -6.49
N LEU A 275 12.36 1.63 -7.41
CA LEU A 275 12.29 1.14 -8.78
C LEU A 275 13.61 1.34 -9.54
N LEU A 276 14.31 2.46 -9.32
CA LEU A 276 15.62 2.73 -9.91
C LEU A 276 16.68 1.75 -9.41
N GLU A 277 16.67 1.40 -8.12
CA GLU A 277 17.54 0.37 -7.55
C GLU A 277 17.21 -1.00 -8.15
N LEU A 278 15.94 -1.38 -8.21
CA LEU A 278 15.50 -2.67 -8.77
C LEU A 278 15.77 -2.78 -10.28
N ASN A 279 15.85 -1.66 -11.00
CA ASN A 279 16.21 -1.65 -12.41
C ASN A 279 17.69 -2.00 -12.66
N GLN A 280 18.57 -1.84 -11.66
CA GLN A 280 19.98 -2.25 -11.77
C GLN A 280 20.16 -3.77 -11.81
N GLY A 281 19.14 -4.51 -11.38
CA GLY A 281 19.19 -5.97 -11.27
C GLY A 281 19.59 -6.43 -9.87
N PHE A 282 19.05 -7.57 -9.46
CA PHE A 282 19.40 -8.24 -8.22
C PHE A 282 19.21 -9.76 -8.37
N GLU A 283 19.95 -10.51 -7.57
CA GLU A 283 19.83 -11.96 -7.54
C GLU A 283 18.77 -12.41 -6.54
N ILE A 284 17.97 -13.39 -6.94
CA ILE A 284 16.94 -14.00 -6.10
C ILE A 284 16.83 -15.50 -6.37
N THR A 285 16.67 -16.28 -5.31
CA THR A 285 16.36 -17.71 -5.41
C THR A 285 14.86 -17.91 -5.66
N THR A 286 14.54 -18.74 -6.65
CA THR A 286 13.16 -19.10 -7.00
C THR A 286 13.00 -20.62 -7.11
N PRO A 287 11.78 -21.16 -7.16
CA PRO A 287 11.55 -22.59 -7.36
C PRO A 287 12.17 -23.13 -8.65
N MET A 288 12.13 -22.38 -9.76
CA MET A 288 12.77 -22.79 -11.02
C MET A 288 14.29 -22.53 -11.05
N TYR A 289 14.77 -21.58 -10.25
CA TYR A 289 16.18 -21.16 -10.22
C TYR A 289 16.74 -21.22 -8.78
N PRO A 290 17.01 -22.45 -8.24
CA PRO A 290 17.46 -22.64 -6.86
C PRO A 290 18.86 -22.09 -6.58
N HIS A 291 19.65 -21.85 -7.63
CA HIS A 291 21.00 -21.29 -7.54
C HIS A 291 21.04 -19.77 -7.72
N GLY A 292 19.88 -19.11 -7.77
CA GLY A 292 19.76 -17.69 -8.05
C GLY A 292 19.35 -17.41 -9.49
N HIS A 293 18.53 -16.38 -9.64
CA HIS A 293 18.06 -15.82 -10.91
C HIS A 293 18.33 -14.32 -10.86
N GLN A 294 18.97 -13.77 -11.89
CA GLN A 294 19.10 -12.32 -12.01
C GLN A 294 17.76 -11.74 -12.48
N ILE A 295 17.23 -10.81 -11.71
CA ILE A 295 15.96 -10.13 -12.00
C ILE A 295 16.18 -8.62 -12.00
N SER A 296 15.65 -7.92 -13.00
CA SER A 296 15.49 -6.46 -12.97
C SER A 296 14.02 -6.07 -13.06
N VAL A 297 13.72 -4.82 -12.67
CA VAL A 297 12.37 -4.26 -12.77
C VAL A 297 12.38 -3.02 -13.65
N ILE A 298 11.45 -2.98 -14.60
CA ILE A 298 11.19 -1.80 -15.42
C ILE A 298 9.73 -1.37 -15.30
N LEU A 299 9.51 -0.07 -15.17
CA LEU A 299 8.18 0.53 -15.18
C LEU A 299 7.81 0.91 -16.62
N VAL A 300 6.74 0.31 -17.15
CA VAL A 300 6.37 0.43 -18.57
C VAL A 300 5.16 1.33 -18.80
N SER A 301 4.20 1.33 -17.88
CA SER A 301 2.96 2.11 -18.05
C SER A 301 2.48 2.73 -16.75
N LEU A 302 1.83 3.87 -16.89
CA LEU A 302 1.13 4.57 -15.84
C LEU A 302 -0.38 4.39 -16.06
N LEU A 303 -1.07 3.95 -15.02
CA LEU A 303 -2.51 3.71 -15.00
C LEU A 303 -3.16 4.58 -13.93
N GLY A 304 -4.37 5.02 -14.19
CA GLY A 304 -5.08 5.96 -13.32
C GLY A 304 -6.16 6.67 -14.09
N ASP A 305 -6.96 7.46 -13.38
CA ASP A 305 -7.81 8.44 -14.05
C ASP A 305 -6.95 9.53 -14.71
N ILE A 306 -7.55 10.30 -15.62
CA ILE A 306 -6.84 11.35 -16.35
C ILE A 306 -6.18 12.36 -15.40
N VAL A 307 -6.84 12.68 -14.29
CA VAL A 307 -6.36 13.67 -13.31
C VAL A 307 -5.10 13.17 -12.59
N ALA A 308 -5.10 11.94 -12.11
CA ALA A 308 -3.95 11.31 -11.47
C ALA A 308 -2.81 11.11 -12.46
N ASN A 309 -3.12 10.62 -13.67
CA ASN A 309 -2.11 10.42 -14.71
C ASN A 309 -1.42 11.72 -15.06
N HIS A 310 -2.17 12.81 -15.30
CA HIS A 310 -1.59 14.10 -15.64
C HIS A 310 -0.67 14.62 -14.54
N LYS A 311 -1.06 14.47 -13.26
CA LYS A 311 -0.21 14.85 -12.12
C LYS A 311 1.11 14.11 -12.12
N VAL A 312 1.08 12.81 -12.33
CA VAL A 312 2.26 11.95 -12.25
C VAL A 312 3.15 12.10 -13.48
N SER A 313 2.57 12.22 -14.68
CA SER A 313 3.32 12.35 -15.93
C SER A 313 3.75 13.78 -16.26
N GLY A 314 3.27 14.77 -15.50
CA GLY A 314 3.53 16.18 -15.77
C GLY A 314 2.74 16.75 -16.96
N PHE A 315 1.67 16.09 -17.40
CA PHE A 315 0.79 16.64 -18.44
C PHE A 315 -0.05 17.80 -17.92
N MET A 316 -0.47 18.67 -18.84
CA MET A 316 -1.34 19.80 -18.54
C MET A 316 -2.68 19.32 -18.00
N SER A 317 -3.33 20.12 -17.13
CA SER A 317 -4.65 19.78 -16.60
C SER A 317 -5.66 19.49 -17.73
N HIS A 318 -6.63 18.63 -17.48
CA HIS A 318 -7.75 18.40 -18.41
C HIS A 318 -8.60 19.66 -18.68
N PHE A 319 -8.47 20.69 -17.83
CA PHE A 319 -9.07 22.02 -18.04
C PHE A 319 -8.15 23.00 -18.78
N ALA A 320 -6.95 22.58 -19.19
CA ALA A 320 -6.03 23.45 -19.90
C ALA A 320 -6.43 23.60 -21.36
N LYS A 321 -6.06 24.73 -21.98
CA LYS A 321 -6.30 24.99 -23.40
C LYS A 321 -5.83 23.84 -24.30
N ARG A 322 -4.72 23.18 -23.93
CA ARG A 322 -4.28 21.90 -24.51
C ARG A 322 -4.49 20.81 -23.47
N PHE A 323 -5.64 20.18 -23.51
CA PHE A 323 -6.04 19.16 -22.53
C PHE A 323 -5.60 17.75 -22.94
N CYS A 324 -5.40 17.50 -24.23
CA CYS A 324 -5.01 16.19 -24.73
C CYS A 324 -3.51 15.97 -24.55
N SER A 325 -3.12 14.84 -23.95
CA SER A 325 -1.71 14.44 -23.81
C SER A 325 -1.09 13.90 -25.11
N TRP A 326 -1.91 13.66 -26.13
CA TRP A 326 -1.50 13.00 -27.36
C TRP A 326 -1.48 13.93 -28.58
N CYS A 327 -2.39 14.89 -28.65
CA CYS A 327 -2.50 15.81 -29.78
C CYS A 327 -2.52 17.27 -29.34
N GLU A 328 -2.32 18.17 -30.29
CA GLU A 328 -2.20 19.61 -30.04
C GLU A 328 -3.53 20.37 -30.13
N ILE A 329 -4.67 19.65 -30.15
CA ILE A 329 -6.00 20.28 -30.24
C ILE A 329 -6.23 21.23 -29.08
N THR A 330 -6.96 22.31 -29.36
CA THR A 330 -7.34 23.27 -28.34
C THR A 330 -8.83 23.25 -28.06
N ASP A 331 -9.23 23.61 -26.84
CA ASP A 331 -10.65 23.69 -26.43
C ASP A 331 -11.48 24.70 -27.26
N ASP A 332 -10.81 25.54 -28.05
CA ASP A 332 -11.40 26.55 -28.93
C ASP A 332 -11.70 26.05 -30.37
N GLU A 333 -11.42 24.78 -30.69
CA GLU A 333 -11.66 24.14 -32.01
C GLU A 333 -12.83 23.15 -31.98
#